data_AF-A0A7C1YA72-F1
#
_entry.id   AF-A0A7C1YA72-F1
#
_cell.length_a   1.000
_cell.length_b   1.000
_cell.length_c   1.000
_cell.angle_alpha   90.00
_cell.angle_beta   90.00
_cell.angle_gamma   90.00
#
_symmetry.space_group_name_H-M   'P 1'
#
loop_
_entity.id
_entity.type
_entity.pdbx_description
1 polymer ?
#
loop_
_entity_poly.entity_id
_entity_poly.type
_entity_poly.pdbx_seq_one_letter_code
_entity_poly.pdbx_strand_id
1 'polypeptide(L)'
;MYYLVMEKRDVINIVSRKSSDFSTKIEHQGKLFYIITEIHGGEPVTISTTIYLEGAHIETLKLTTPVKDENELSALVDRQHDRAVRKITEEETANKTRIAYFREIKHLVRTGYGPRALDATRKALEEFPEDPLMTSYHAYLTATVDNDYDRAVELCREAVKRLKESGATAFDFPYPLFHLNIGRAYLKANMKKDAVESFQKGLSFDPRNRDIVSELKRLGMRKRPIFPSLSRSHPLNKYPGIILTRLKLR
;
A
#
# COMPACT_ATOMS: atom_id res chain seq x y z
N MET A 1 9.04 0.26 -28.97
CA MET A 1 9.72 0.18 -27.66
C MET A 1 10.04 1.61 -27.25
N TYR A 2 9.10 2.29 -26.59
CA TYR A 2 9.26 3.71 -26.23
C TYR A 2 9.91 3.79 -24.85
N TYR A 3 11.21 4.08 -24.81
CA TYR A 3 11.89 4.50 -23.58
C TYR A 3 11.44 5.93 -23.26
N LEU A 4 10.67 6.08 -22.18
CA LEU A 4 10.35 7.39 -21.62
C LEU A 4 11.61 7.89 -20.89
N VAL A 5 12.41 8.72 -21.56
CA VAL A 5 13.48 9.47 -20.92
C VAL A 5 12.82 10.48 -19.98
N MET A 6 12.76 10.17 -18.68
CA MET A 6 12.25 11.11 -17.68
C MET A 6 13.21 12.30 -17.55
N GLU A 7 12.67 13.51 -17.68
CA GLU A 7 13.43 14.75 -17.49
C GLU A 7 13.92 14.87 -16.03
N LYS A 8 15.23 15.16 -15.89
CA LYS A 8 16.03 15.48 -14.69
C LYS A 8 15.55 16.72 -13.90
N ARG A 9 14.24 16.99 -13.77
CA ARG A 9 13.74 18.28 -13.25
C ARG A 9 13.57 18.37 -11.72
N ASP A 10 13.56 17.25 -10.98
CA ASP A 10 13.23 17.27 -9.55
C ASP A 10 14.37 16.87 -8.60
N VAL A 11 15.59 16.70 -9.09
CA VAL A 11 16.74 16.27 -8.25
C VAL A 11 17.91 17.22 -8.44
N ILE A 12 18.11 18.10 -7.46
CA ILE A 12 19.30 18.96 -7.38
C ILE A 12 20.35 18.19 -6.58
N ASN A 13 21.35 17.65 -7.28
CA ASN A 13 22.49 16.99 -6.65
C ASN A 13 23.64 17.99 -6.48
N ILE A 14 24.01 18.24 -5.23
CA ILE A 14 25.23 18.98 -4.90
C ILE A 14 26.15 17.99 -4.18
N VAL A 15 27.27 17.69 -4.85
CA VAL A 15 28.27 16.75 -4.36
C VAL A 15 29.48 17.54 -3.86
N SER A 16 29.91 17.26 -2.63
CA SER A 16 31.12 17.83 -2.04
C SER A 16 32.10 16.71 -1.70
N ARG A 17 33.37 16.89 -2.09
CA ARG A 17 34.46 15.96 -1.80
C ARG A 17 35.55 16.71 -1.03
N LYS A 18 35.58 16.54 0.30
CA LYS A 18 36.72 16.96 1.15
C LYS A 18 37.52 15.71 1.54
N SER A 19 38.78 15.91 1.93
CA SER A 19 39.80 14.86 2.10
C SER A 19 39.46 13.68 3.02
N SER A 20 38.35 13.72 3.77
CA SER A 20 37.86 12.61 4.62
C SER A 20 36.38 12.27 4.45
N ASP A 21 35.60 13.15 3.81
CA ASP A 21 34.13 13.12 3.84
C ASP A 21 33.56 13.38 2.44
N PHE A 22 32.69 12.46 1.99
CA PHE A 22 31.97 12.54 0.73
C PHE A 22 30.48 12.77 1.00
N SER A 23 29.91 13.89 0.56
CA SER A 23 28.50 14.18 0.84
C SER A 23 27.71 14.58 -0.40
N THR A 24 26.46 14.14 -0.43
CA THR A 24 25.47 14.52 -1.43
C THR A 24 24.23 15.05 -0.73
N LYS A 25 23.84 16.26 -1.10
CA LYS A 25 22.53 16.83 -0.76
C LYS A 25 21.57 16.52 -1.90
N ILE A 26 20.43 15.93 -1.55
CA ILE A 26 19.35 15.59 -2.48
C ILE A 26 18.07 16.23 -1.97
N GLU A 27 17.48 17.11 -2.76
CA GLU A 27 16.09 17.51 -2.55
C GLU A 27 15.19 16.50 -3.27
N HIS A 28 14.23 15.94 -2.54
CA HIS A 28 13.42 14.84 -3.02
C HIS A 28 12.02 14.87 -2.38
N GLN A 29 10.97 15.03 -3.19
CA GLN A 29 9.59 15.25 -2.74
C GLN A 29 9.41 16.44 -1.78
N GLY A 30 10.18 17.51 -1.98
CA GLY A 30 10.20 18.68 -1.09
C GLY A 30 10.85 18.43 0.27
N LYS A 31 11.37 17.21 0.50
CA LYS A 31 12.14 16.84 1.68
C LYS A 31 13.62 16.83 1.34
N LEU A 32 14.43 17.16 2.32
CA LEU A 32 15.85 17.35 2.12
C LEU A 32 16.65 16.19 2.72
N PHE A 33 17.28 15.41 1.85
CA PHE A 33 18.17 14.34 2.26
C PHE A 33 19.62 14.81 2.23
N TYR A 34 20.37 14.44 3.25
CA TYR A 34 21.82 14.56 3.29
C TYR A 34 22.42 13.17 3.43
N ILE A 35 23.23 12.78 2.48
CA ILE A 35 23.95 11.52 2.50
C ILE A 35 25.41 11.87 2.73
N ILE A 36 26.00 11.31 3.78
CA ILE A 36 27.39 11.57 4.15
C ILE A 36 28.09 10.22 4.24
N THR A 37 29.18 10.07 3.51
CA THR A 37 30.05 8.91 3.55
C THR A 37 31.38 9.31 4.13
N GLU A 38 31.72 8.70 5.27
CA GLU A 38 32.93 8.95 6.04
C GLU A 38 33.79 7.69 6.08
N ILE A 39 35.10 7.89 6.10
CA ILE A 39 36.07 6.82 6.26
C ILE A 39 36.62 6.90 7.70
N HIS A 40 36.57 5.78 8.42
CA HIS A 40 37.08 5.69 9.78
C HIS A 40 38.09 4.54 9.94
N GLY A 41 39.01 4.72 10.89
CA GLY A 41 39.99 3.70 11.27
C GLY A 41 41.24 3.70 10.41
N GLY A 42 42.12 2.73 10.69
CA GLY A 42 43.39 2.52 9.98
C GLY A 42 43.43 1.16 9.31
N GLU A 43 43.42 0.07 10.10
CA GLU A 43 43.34 -1.30 9.56
C GLU A 43 42.50 -2.22 10.49
N PRO A 44 41.38 -2.79 10.03
CA PRO A 44 40.72 -2.54 8.74
C PRO A 44 40.00 -1.18 8.70
N VAL A 45 39.92 -0.60 7.50
CA VAL A 45 39.20 0.66 7.25
C VAL A 45 37.70 0.39 7.30
N THR A 46 36.92 1.31 7.85
CA THR A 46 35.45 1.25 7.87
C THR A 46 34.88 2.45 7.14
N ILE A 47 34.06 2.18 6.12
CA ILE A 47 33.31 3.19 5.38
C ILE A 47 31.88 3.22 5.94
N SER A 48 31.48 4.37 6.48
CA SER A 48 30.14 4.63 7.00
C SER A 48 29.40 5.55 6.05
N THR A 49 28.28 5.11 5.48
CA THR A 49 27.36 5.98 4.73
C THR A 49 26.10 6.23 5.54
N THR A 50 25.92 7.45 6.00
CA THR A 50 24.78 7.89 6.81
C THR A 50 23.80 8.70 5.97
N ILE A 51 22.52 8.36 6.09
CA ILE A 51 21.40 9.06 5.47
C ILE A 51 20.70 9.89 6.55
N TYR A 52 20.57 11.19 6.30
CA TYR A 52 19.78 12.12 7.09
C TYR A 52 18.59 12.63 6.28
N LEU A 53 17.44 12.79 6.92
CA LEU A 53 16.23 13.41 6.37
C LEU A 53 15.90 14.64 7.21
N GLU A 54 15.91 15.82 6.59
CA GLU A 54 15.65 17.10 7.26
C GLU A 54 16.53 17.31 8.51
N GLY A 55 17.74 16.76 8.49
CA GLY A 55 18.70 16.81 9.60
C GLY A 55 18.55 15.70 10.64
N ALA A 56 17.50 14.87 10.58
CA ALA A 56 17.34 13.71 11.43
C ALA A 56 18.06 12.49 10.85
N HIS A 57 18.76 11.74 11.70
CA HIS A 57 19.39 10.46 11.32
C HIS A 57 18.31 9.44 10.92
N ILE A 58 18.50 8.77 9.78
CA ILE A 58 17.62 7.71 9.29
C ILE A 58 18.30 6.36 9.38
N GLU A 59 19.50 6.25 8.81
CA GLU A 59 20.21 4.98 8.70
C GLU A 59 21.70 5.22 8.53
N THR A 60 22.53 4.28 9.01
CA THR A 60 23.96 4.23 8.73
C THR A 60 24.33 2.86 8.18
N LEU A 61 24.82 2.82 6.95
CA LEU A 61 25.39 1.64 6.30
C LEU A 61 26.89 1.57 6.60
N LYS A 62 27.38 0.44 7.11
CA LYS A 62 28.82 0.26 7.39
C LYS A 62 29.40 -0.84 6.52
N LEU A 63 30.60 -0.60 5.98
CA LEU A 63 31.40 -1.56 5.25
C LEU A 63 32.83 -1.53 5.80
N THR A 64 33.29 -2.65 6.35
CA THR A 64 34.67 -2.80 6.82
C THR A 64 35.48 -3.56 5.79
N THR A 65 36.64 -3.04 5.41
CA THR A 65 37.48 -3.57 4.32
C THR A 65 38.97 -3.52 4.68
N PRO A 66 39.77 -4.53 4.27
CA PRO A 66 41.23 -4.51 4.43
C PRO A 66 41.95 -3.78 3.26
N VAL A 67 41.20 -3.23 2.29
CA VAL A 67 41.75 -2.54 1.11
C VAL A 67 42.62 -1.35 1.54
N LYS A 68 43.83 -1.30 0.99
CA LYS A 68 44.84 -0.27 1.29
C LYS A 68 45.08 0.70 0.14
N ASP A 69 44.79 0.27 -1.09
CA ASP A 69 44.98 1.12 -2.27
C ASP A 69 43.97 2.28 -2.26
N GLU A 70 44.47 3.50 -2.35
CA GLU A 70 43.63 4.71 -2.27
C GLU A 70 42.60 4.80 -3.40
N ASN A 71 42.94 4.33 -4.61
CA ASN A 71 42.02 4.35 -5.75
C ASN A 71 40.91 3.31 -5.55
N GLU A 72 41.26 2.11 -5.10
CA GLU A 72 40.31 1.05 -4.79
C GLU A 72 39.40 1.44 -3.61
N LEU A 73 39.95 2.09 -2.59
CA LEU A 73 39.18 2.61 -1.47
C LEU A 73 38.22 3.73 -1.91
N SER A 74 38.68 4.67 -2.75
CA SER A 74 37.82 5.71 -3.34
C SER A 74 36.68 5.10 -4.16
N ALA A 75 36.95 4.06 -4.95
CA ALA A 75 35.91 3.37 -5.73
C ALA A 75 34.90 2.64 -4.83
N LEU A 76 35.33 2.12 -3.67
CA LEU A 76 34.42 1.53 -2.68
C LEU A 76 33.52 2.57 -2.02
N VAL A 77 34.07 3.73 -1.67
CA VAL A 77 33.32 4.88 -1.14
C VAL A 77 32.27 5.33 -2.14
N ASP A 78 32.66 5.54 -3.39
CA ASP A 78 31.74 5.97 -4.46
C ASP A 78 30.61 4.94 -4.66
N ARG A 79 30.95 3.65 -4.75
CA ARG A 79 29.93 2.58 -4.89
C ARG A 79 28.96 2.52 -3.71
N GLN A 80 29.46 2.65 -2.48
CA GLN A 80 28.60 2.59 -1.30
C GLN A 80 27.68 3.82 -1.22
N HIS A 81 28.22 5.00 -1.52
CA HIS A 81 27.46 6.23 -1.53
C HIS A 81 26.40 6.25 -2.63
N ASP A 82 26.77 5.87 -3.86
CA ASP A 82 25.84 5.75 -4.98
C ASP A 82 24.71 4.77 -4.67
N ARG A 83 24.99 3.70 -3.93
CA ARG A 83 23.97 2.76 -3.47
C ARG A 83 22.97 3.42 -2.51
N ALA A 84 23.42 4.28 -1.60
CA ALA A 84 22.54 5.01 -0.69
C ALA A 84 21.67 6.05 -1.44
N VAL A 85 22.26 6.76 -2.40
CA VAL A 85 21.55 7.67 -3.31
C VAL A 85 20.49 6.90 -4.09
N ARG A 86 20.88 5.78 -4.72
CA ARG A 86 19.98 4.92 -5.50
C ARG A 86 18.83 4.42 -4.65
N LYS A 87 19.08 3.97 -3.42
CA LYS A 87 18.03 3.51 -2.49
C LYS A 87 16.90 4.54 -2.34
N ILE A 88 17.24 5.81 -2.11
CA ILE A 88 16.25 6.88 -1.99
C ILE A 88 15.48 7.09 -3.30
N THR A 89 16.20 7.14 -4.43
CA THR A 89 15.57 7.39 -5.75
C THR A 89 14.75 6.21 -6.28
N GLU A 90 15.19 4.98 -6.02
CA GLU A 90 14.53 3.73 -6.42
C GLU A 90 13.27 3.53 -5.59
N GLU A 91 13.29 3.83 -4.29
CA GLU A 91 12.11 3.78 -3.42
C GLU A 91 11.02 4.76 -3.89
N GLU A 92 11.40 5.97 -4.32
CA GLU A 92 10.44 6.89 -4.95
C GLU A 92 9.93 6.37 -6.29
N THR A 93 10.82 5.87 -7.14
CA THR A 93 10.41 5.35 -8.45
C THR A 93 9.40 4.22 -8.27
N ALA A 94 9.68 3.29 -7.35
CA ALA A 94 8.78 2.25 -6.91
C ALA A 94 7.44 2.82 -6.40
N ASN A 95 7.46 3.87 -5.58
CA ASN A 95 6.24 4.54 -5.11
C ASN A 95 5.44 5.18 -6.25
N LYS A 96 6.09 5.90 -7.18
CA LYS A 96 5.47 6.51 -8.37
C LYS A 96 4.82 5.44 -9.25
N THR A 97 5.53 4.35 -9.52
CA THR A 97 5.02 3.21 -10.31
C THR A 97 3.84 2.54 -9.62
N ARG A 98 3.92 2.27 -8.31
CA ARG A 98 2.81 1.74 -7.52
C ARG A 98 1.57 2.64 -7.59
N ILE A 99 1.74 3.96 -7.47
CA ILE A 99 0.64 4.93 -7.61
C ILE A 99 0.07 4.92 -9.04
N ALA A 100 0.90 4.77 -10.07
CA ALA A 100 0.45 4.67 -11.45
C ALA A 100 -0.43 3.43 -11.67
N TYR A 101 0.01 2.26 -11.21
CA TYR A 101 -0.80 1.04 -11.22
C TYR A 101 -2.13 1.24 -10.49
N PHE A 102 -2.10 1.84 -9.30
CA PHE A 102 -3.32 2.11 -8.53
C PHE A 102 -4.32 2.96 -9.32
N ARG A 103 -3.85 4.04 -9.96
CA ARG A 103 -4.68 4.94 -10.76
C ARG A 103 -5.27 4.22 -11.97
N GLU A 104 -4.46 3.43 -12.67
CA GLU A 104 -4.90 2.64 -13.83
C GLU A 104 -5.98 1.62 -13.43
N ILE A 105 -5.70 0.78 -12.44
CA ILE A 105 -6.63 -0.27 -11.96
C ILE A 105 -7.95 0.38 -11.53
N LYS A 106 -7.88 1.44 -10.72
CA LYS A 106 -9.07 2.17 -10.26
C LYS A 106 -9.87 2.75 -11.43
N HIS A 107 -9.19 3.29 -12.44
CA HIS A 107 -9.85 3.80 -13.65
C HIS A 107 -10.56 2.67 -14.38
N LEU A 108 -9.87 1.56 -14.68
CA LEU A 108 -10.41 0.42 -15.41
C LEU A 108 -11.64 -0.19 -14.73
N VAL A 109 -11.57 -0.38 -13.40
CA VAL A 109 -12.71 -0.84 -12.57
C VAL A 109 -13.90 0.11 -12.69
N ARG A 110 -13.68 1.42 -12.55
CA ARG A 110 -14.75 2.43 -12.65
C ARG A 110 -15.40 2.46 -14.03
N THR A 111 -14.63 2.22 -15.09
CA THR A 111 -15.11 2.19 -16.47
C THR A 111 -15.69 0.84 -16.90
N GLY A 112 -15.61 -0.19 -16.05
CA GLY A 112 -16.19 -1.51 -16.32
C GLY A 112 -15.31 -2.45 -17.17
N TYR A 113 -14.04 -2.12 -17.43
CA TYR A 113 -13.11 -2.99 -18.16
C TYR A 113 -12.47 -4.04 -17.24
N GLY A 114 -13.30 -4.95 -16.69
CA GLY A 114 -12.90 -5.95 -15.70
C GLY A 114 -11.67 -6.81 -16.09
N PRO A 115 -11.65 -7.46 -17.27
CA PRO A 115 -10.51 -8.29 -17.68
C PRO A 115 -9.18 -7.52 -17.77
N ARG A 116 -9.22 -6.27 -18.26
CA ARG A 116 -8.03 -5.41 -18.31
C ARG A 116 -7.58 -4.97 -16.92
N ALA A 117 -8.52 -4.68 -16.03
CA ALA A 117 -8.21 -4.36 -14.65
C ALA A 117 -7.53 -5.55 -13.95
N LEU A 118 -8.01 -6.77 -14.23
CA LEU A 118 -7.44 -7.99 -13.68
C LEU A 118 -6.00 -8.21 -14.17
N ASP A 119 -5.75 -8.05 -15.47
CA ASP A 119 -4.40 -8.08 -16.03
C ASP A 119 -3.47 -7.03 -15.40
N ALA A 120 -3.96 -5.80 -15.24
CA ALA A 120 -3.21 -4.73 -14.57
C ALA A 120 -2.87 -5.07 -13.11
N THR A 121 -3.78 -5.72 -12.37
CA THR A 121 -3.45 -6.19 -11.00
C THR A 121 -2.39 -7.28 -10.97
N ARG A 122 -2.35 -8.18 -11.97
CA ARG A 122 -1.32 -9.23 -12.06
C ARG A 122 0.06 -8.59 -12.26
N LYS A 123 0.17 -7.67 -13.22
CA LYS A 123 1.41 -6.90 -13.47
C LYS A 123 1.85 -6.11 -12.24
N ALA A 124 0.91 -5.43 -11.58
CA ALA A 124 1.22 -4.70 -10.35
C ALA A 124 1.75 -5.62 -9.24
N LEU A 125 1.23 -6.84 -9.12
CA LEU A 125 1.67 -7.82 -8.11
C LEU A 125 2.96 -8.57 -8.50
N GLU A 126 3.35 -8.58 -9.77
CA GLU A 126 4.69 -9.04 -10.17
C GLU A 126 5.79 -8.09 -9.66
N GLU A 127 5.53 -6.78 -9.68
CA GLU A 127 6.47 -5.76 -9.18
C GLU A 127 6.32 -5.48 -7.68
N PHE A 128 5.10 -5.55 -7.15
CA PHE A 128 4.75 -5.25 -5.76
C PHE A 128 3.98 -6.42 -5.12
N PRO A 129 4.62 -7.59 -4.94
CA PRO A 129 3.95 -8.82 -4.50
C PRO A 129 3.30 -8.68 -3.11
N GLU A 130 3.87 -7.84 -2.25
CA GLU A 130 3.41 -7.66 -0.88
C GLU A 130 2.41 -6.50 -0.72
N ASP A 131 1.97 -5.85 -1.80
CA ASP A 131 1.04 -4.72 -1.70
C ASP A 131 -0.39 -5.21 -1.33
N PRO A 132 -0.90 -4.85 -0.13
CA PRO A 132 -2.21 -5.32 0.31
C PRO A 132 -3.36 -4.71 -0.49
N LEU A 133 -3.22 -3.47 -0.98
CA LEU A 133 -4.25 -2.81 -1.76
C LEU A 133 -4.39 -3.44 -3.15
N MET A 134 -3.27 -3.70 -3.83
CA MET A 134 -3.26 -4.40 -5.12
C MET A 134 -3.82 -5.81 -4.95
N THR A 135 -3.45 -6.51 -3.88
CA THR A 135 -4.01 -7.84 -3.54
C THR A 135 -5.53 -7.77 -3.35
N SER A 136 -6.05 -6.73 -2.68
CA SER A 136 -7.51 -6.55 -2.51
C SER A 136 -8.26 -6.33 -3.82
N TYR A 137 -7.67 -5.57 -4.75
CA TYR A 137 -8.22 -5.37 -6.09
C TYR A 137 -8.20 -6.67 -6.89
N HIS A 138 -7.09 -7.41 -6.81
CA HIS A 138 -6.94 -8.70 -7.46
C HIS A 138 -8.02 -9.67 -6.97
N ALA A 139 -8.21 -9.79 -5.65
CA ALA A 139 -9.27 -10.63 -5.07
C ALA A 139 -10.67 -10.28 -5.61
N TYR A 140 -11.02 -8.99 -5.62
CA TYR A 140 -12.30 -8.51 -6.15
C TYR A 140 -12.47 -8.84 -7.64
N LEU A 141 -11.42 -8.66 -8.43
CA LEU A 141 -11.45 -8.91 -9.88
C LEU A 141 -11.48 -10.40 -10.20
N THR A 142 -10.73 -11.24 -9.48
CA THR A 142 -10.81 -12.70 -9.57
C THR A 142 -12.23 -13.19 -9.30
N ALA A 143 -12.90 -12.66 -8.26
CA ALA A 143 -14.29 -13.03 -7.95
C ALA A 143 -15.32 -12.54 -8.99
N THR A 144 -15.03 -11.46 -9.72
CA THR A 144 -16.02 -10.82 -10.62
C THR A 144 -15.82 -11.15 -12.10
N VAL A 145 -14.59 -11.41 -12.51
CA VAL A 145 -14.19 -11.66 -13.90
C VAL A 145 -14.00 -13.15 -14.11
N ASP A 146 -13.16 -13.79 -13.29
CA ASP A 146 -12.84 -15.21 -13.42
C ASP A 146 -13.93 -16.10 -12.78
N ASN A 147 -14.73 -15.53 -11.87
CA ASN A 147 -15.69 -16.25 -11.01
C ASN A 147 -15.04 -17.33 -10.13
N ASP A 148 -13.74 -17.21 -9.90
CA ASP A 148 -12.99 -18.06 -8.98
C ASP A 148 -13.13 -17.51 -7.55
N TYR A 149 -14.19 -17.96 -6.89
CA TYR A 149 -14.57 -17.47 -5.57
C TYR A 149 -13.65 -17.98 -4.47
N ASP A 150 -13.18 -19.23 -4.57
CA ASP A 150 -12.30 -19.82 -3.57
C ASP A 150 -10.97 -19.08 -3.54
N ARG A 151 -10.37 -18.86 -4.72
CA ARG A 151 -9.13 -18.09 -4.83
C ARG A 151 -9.31 -16.65 -4.37
N ALA A 152 -10.42 -16.01 -4.71
CA ALA A 152 -10.70 -14.66 -4.24
C ALA A 152 -10.79 -14.55 -2.72
N VAL A 153 -11.37 -15.55 -2.04
CA VAL A 153 -11.45 -15.60 -0.57
C VAL A 153 -10.07 -15.76 0.06
N GLU A 154 -9.21 -16.59 -0.51
CA GLU A 154 -7.82 -16.72 -0.07
C GLU A 154 -7.07 -15.39 -0.20
N LEU A 155 -7.14 -14.76 -1.37
CA LEU A 155 -6.52 -13.46 -1.65
C LEU A 155 -7.04 -12.37 -0.69
N CYS A 156 -8.33 -12.41 -0.31
CA CYS A 156 -8.87 -11.49 0.69
C CYS A 156 -8.20 -11.65 2.06
N ARG A 157 -7.98 -12.89 2.49
CA ARG A 157 -7.31 -13.18 3.77
C ARG A 157 -5.85 -12.76 3.74
N GLU A 158 -5.17 -13.03 2.63
CA GLU A 158 -3.79 -12.63 2.36
C GLU A 158 -3.64 -11.11 2.40
N ALA A 159 -4.52 -10.38 1.71
CA ALA A 159 -4.52 -8.91 1.70
C ALA A 159 -4.67 -8.33 3.12
N VAL A 160 -5.56 -8.90 3.94
CA VAL A 160 -5.75 -8.47 5.34
C VAL A 160 -4.53 -8.80 6.21
N LYS A 161 -3.89 -9.95 5.98
CA LYS A 161 -2.66 -10.33 6.69
C LYS A 161 -1.52 -9.35 6.36
N ARG A 162 -1.25 -9.12 5.07
CA ARG A 162 -0.24 -8.18 4.58
C ARG A 162 -0.45 -6.76 5.12
N LEU A 163 -1.70 -6.29 5.15
CA LEU A 163 -2.00 -4.97 5.69
C LEU A 163 -1.60 -4.86 7.17
N LYS A 164 -1.84 -5.90 7.98
CA LYS A 164 -1.41 -5.92 9.38
C LYS A 164 0.11 -5.94 9.53
N GLU A 165 0.79 -6.70 8.67
CA GLU A 165 2.26 -6.84 8.69
C GLU A 165 2.96 -5.57 8.18
N SER A 166 2.32 -4.80 7.29
CA SER A 166 2.88 -3.57 6.73
C SER A 166 3.04 -2.42 7.73
N GLY A 167 2.37 -2.48 8.89
CA GLY A 167 2.38 -1.40 9.88
C GLY A 167 1.75 -0.08 9.37
N ALA A 168 1.01 -0.12 8.25
CA ALA A 168 0.40 1.06 7.66
C ALA A 168 -0.49 1.81 8.67
N THR A 169 -0.41 3.14 8.65
CA THR A 169 -1.25 4.00 9.49
C THR A 169 -2.50 4.45 8.74
N ALA A 170 -3.53 4.88 9.48
CA ALA A 170 -4.80 5.36 8.94
C ALA A 170 -4.66 6.51 7.92
N PHE A 171 -3.58 7.29 7.97
CA PHE A 171 -3.36 8.44 7.10
C PHE A 171 -2.76 8.08 5.74
N ASP A 172 -2.03 6.96 5.65
CA ASP A 172 -1.22 6.62 4.48
C ASP A 172 -1.86 5.56 3.58
N PHE A 173 -2.95 4.93 4.02
CA PHE A 173 -3.56 3.80 3.34
C PHE A 173 -5.06 4.01 3.07
N PRO A 174 -5.57 3.69 1.86
CA PRO A 174 -6.97 3.91 1.50
C PRO A 174 -7.89 2.80 2.07
N TYR A 175 -8.00 2.73 3.40
CA TYR A 175 -8.78 1.73 4.13
C TYR A 175 -10.22 1.54 3.65
N PRO A 176 -11.00 2.61 3.38
CA PRO A 176 -12.38 2.43 2.90
C PRO A 176 -12.44 1.65 1.58
N LEU A 177 -11.55 1.96 0.65
CA LEU A 177 -11.48 1.30 -0.66
C LEU A 177 -10.99 -0.14 -0.53
N PHE A 178 -9.96 -0.37 0.29
CA PHE A 178 -9.47 -1.72 0.60
C PHE A 178 -10.62 -2.61 1.11
N HIS A 179 -11.35 -2.15 2.12
CA HIS A 179 -12.47 -2.89 2.69
C HIS A 179 -13.68 -3.02 1.76
N LEU A 180 -13.91 -2.04 0.87
CA LEU A 180 -14.91 -2.14 -0.19
C LEU A 180 -14.59 -3.28 -1.17
N ASN A 181 -13.34 -3.40 -1.61
CA ASN A 181 -12.91 -4.47 -2.51
C ASN A 181 -13.09 -5.85 -1.87
N ILE A 182 -12.60 -6.02 -0.63
CA ILE A 182 -12.74 -7.26 0.15
C ILE A 182 -14.22 -7.61 0.34
N GLY A 183 -15.05 -6.64 0.73
CA GLY A 183 -16.47 -6.86 0.93
C GLY A 183 -17.18 -7.28 -0.35
N ARG A 184 -16.85 -6.69 -1.50
CA ARG A 184 -17.40 -7.07 -2.81
C ARG A 184 -16.96 -8.47 -3.25
N ALA A 185 -15.71 -8.85 -3.01
CA ALA A 185 -15.21 -10.19 -3.27
C ALA A 185 -15.99 -11.23 -2.44
N TYR A 186 -16.15 -10.99 -1.14
CA TYR A 186 -16.97 -11.85 -0.27
C TYR A 186 -18.44 -11.92 -0.70
N LEU A 187 -19.03 -10.83 -1.18
CA LEU A 187 -20.38 -10.87 -1.74
C LEU A 187 -20.50 -11.77 -2.95
N LYS A 188 -19.52 -11.72 -3.86
CA LYS A 188 -19.46 -12.60 -5.03
C LYS A 188 -19.32 -14.08 -4.62
N ALA A 189 -18.55 -14.35 -3.58
CA ALA A 189 -18.44 -15.67 -2.96
C ALA A 189 -19.64 -16.05 -2.07
N ASN A 190 -20.74 -15.27 -2.07
CA ASN A 190 -21.94 -15.48 -1.23
C ASN A 190 -21.68 -15.46 0.30
N MET A 191 -20.53 -14.94 0.74
CA MET A 191 -20.13 -14.79 2.14
C MET A 191 -20.65 -13.47 2.72
N LYS A 192 -21.98 -13.37 2.84
CA LYS A 192 -22.65 -12.10 3.20
C LYS A 192 -22.24 -11.54 4.56
N LYS A 193 -21.95 -12.39 5.55
CA LYS A 193 -21.55 -11.93 6.89
C LYS A 193 -20.19 -11.23 6.84
N ASP A 194 -19.21 -11.87 6.21
CA ASP A 194 -17.84 -11.36 6.05
C ASP A 194 -17.81 -10.09 5.19
N ALA A 195 -18.67 -10.03 4.16
CA ALA A 195 -18.86 -8.82 3.38
C ALA A 195 -19.36 -7.64 4.21
N VAL A 196 -20.41 -7.86 5.02
CA VAL A 196 -20.97 -6.81 5.89
C VAL A 196 -19.94 -6.36 6.93
N GLU A 197 -19.20 -7.28 7.53
CA GLU A 197 -18.12 -6.95 8.47
C GLU A 197 -17.03 -6.09 7.80
N SER A 198 -16.62 -6.47 6.59
CA SER A 198 -15.63 -5.72 5.81
C SER A 198 -16.12 -4.31 5.51
N PHE A 199 -17.37 -4.17 5.04
CA PHE A 199 -17.99 -2.86 4.81
C PHE A 199 -18.08 -2.02 6.08
N GLN A 200 -18.45 -2.61 7.22
CA GLN A 200 -18.49 -1.90 8.50
C GLN A 200 -17.10 -1.39 8.93
N LYS A 201 -16.05 -2.20 8.72
CA LYS A 201 -14.67 -1.75 8.92
C LYS A 201 -14.30 -0.60 7.99
N GLY A 202 -14.65 -0.66 6.70
CA GLY A 202 -14.44 0.46 5.78
C GLY A 202 -15.12 1.75 6.24
N LEU A 203 -16.36 1.66 6.75
CA LEU A 203 -17.11 2.81 7.28
C LEU A 203 -16.59 3.33 8.62
N SER A 204 -15.81 2.57 9.39
CA SER A 204 -15.17 3.12 10.60
C SER A 204 -14.05 4.09 10.26
N PHE A 205 -13.45 4.00 9.06
CA PHE A 205 -12.45 4.95 8.56
C PHE A 205 -13.08 6.11 7.79
N ASP A 206 -14.12 5.85 6.98
CA ASP A 206 -14.90 6.89 6.30
C ASP A 206 -16.41 6.61 6.44
N PRO A 207 -17.09 7.19 7.44
CA PRO A 207 -18.52 6.98 7.68
C PRO A 207 -19.43 7.44 6.54
N ARG A 208 -18.92 8.27 5.61
CA ARG A 208 -19.69 8.83 4.48
C ARG A 208 -19.35 8.18 3.15
N ASN A 209 -18.56 7.10 3.15
CA ASN A 209 -18.17 6.41 1.93
C ASN A 209 -19.39 5.93 1.13
N ARG A 210 -19.68 6.61 0.01
CA ARG A 210 -20.92 6.40 -0.75
C ARG A 210 -21.01 5.00 -1.35
N ASP A 211 -19.89 4.43 -1.78
CA ASP A 211 -19.85 3.11 -2.40
C ASP A 211 -20.19 2.03 -1.39
N ILE A 212 -19.56 2.05 -0.21
CA ILE A 212 -19.87 1.08 0.86
C ILE A 212 -21.31 1.22 1.34
N VAL A 213 -21.79 2.45 1.54
CA VAL A 213 -23.20 2.69 1.93
C VAL A 213 -24.16 2.13 0.88
N SER A 214 -23.83 2.26 -0.41
CA SER A 214 -24.62 1.71 -1.50
C SER A 214 -24.66 0.17 -1.46
N GLU A 215 -23.51 -0.49 -1.28
CA GLU A 215 -23.47 -1.96 -1.16
C GLU A 215 -24.29 -2.46 0.03
N LEU A 216 -24.16 -1.83 1.21
CA LEU A 216 -24.95 -2.19 2.39
C LEU A 216 -26.46 -1.94 2.19
N LYS A 217 -26.85 -0.89 1.45
CA LYS A 217 -28.24 -0.65 1.07
C LYS A 217 -28.77 -1.75 0.13
N ARG A 218 -27.98 -2.15 -0.86
CA ARG A 218 -28.33 -3.22 -1.82
C ARG A 218 -28.49 -4.58 -1.16
N LEU A 219 -27.71 -4.87 -0.12
CA LEU A 219 -27.87 -6.08 0.71
C LEU A 219 -29.13 -6.08 1.56
N GLY A 220 -29.88 -4.97 1.55
CA GLY A 220 -30.96 -4.68 2.46
C GLY A 220 -30.36 -4.26 3.79
N MET A 221 -30.36 -2.96 4.09
CA MET A 221 -30.12 -2.50 5.46
C MET A 221 -31.14 -3.20 6.35
N ARG A 222 -30.70 -4.21 7.12
CA ARG A 222 -31.53 -4.78 8.19
C ARG A 222 -31.76 -3.67 9.20
N LYS A 223 -32.97 -3.12 9.21
CA LYS A 223 -33.37 -2.06 10.15
C LYS A 223 -33.01 -2.51 11.57
N ARG A 224 -32.55 -1.56 12.40
CA ARG A 224 -32.11 -1.83 13.77
C ARG A 224 -33.18 -2.66 14.50
N PRO A 225 -32.83 -3.69 15.29
CA PRO A 225 -33.82 -4.40 16.10
C PRO A 225 -34.65 -3.40 16.92
N ILE A 226 -35.94 -3.70 17.12
CA ILE A 226 -36.85 -2.79 17.85
C ILE A 226 -36.34 -2.56 19.27
N PHE A 227 -35.78 -3.62 19.87
CA PHE A 227 -35.12 -3.59 21.16
C PHE A 227 -33.61 -3.85 20.95
N PRO A 228 -32.77 -2.80 20.92
CA PRO A 228 -31.33 -2.92 20.66
C PRO A 228 -30.57 -3.74 21.71
N SER A 229 -31.08 -3.83 22.94
CA SER A 229 -30.51 -4.59 24.04
C SER A 229 -30.73 -6.10 23.93
N LEU A 230 -31.60 -6.56 23.03
CA LEU A 230 -31.94 -7.97 22.85
C LEU A 230 -31.33 -8.53 21.56
N SER A 231 -30.94 -9.81 21.60
CA SER A 231 -30.48 -10.53 20.41
C SER A 231 -31.54 -10.54 19.30
N ARG A 232 -31.10 -10.67 18.05
CA ARG A 232 -31.98 -10.72 16.87
C ARG A 232 -32.85 -11.98 16.80
N SER A 233 -32.41 -13.07 17.41
CA SER A 233 -33.19 -14.31 17.53
C SER A 233 -34.23 -14.24 18.66
N HIS A 234 -34.16 -13.21 19.51
CA HIS A 234 -35.09 -13.04 20.62
C HIS A 234 -36.51 -12.86 20.07
N PRO A 235 -37.52 -13.58 20.62
CA PRO A 235 -38.91 -13.49 20.16
C PRO A 235 -39.42 -12.04 20.04
N LEU A 236 -39.06 -11.19 21.01
CA LEU A 236 -39.41 -9.76 21.04
C LEU A 236 -38.78 -8.91 19.92
N ASN A 237 -37.72 -9.37 19.26
CA ASN A 237 -37.17 -8.73 18.06
C ASN A 237 -37.63 -9.43 16.77
N LYS A 238 -37.85 -10.75 16.82
CA LYS A 238 -38.24 -11.57 15.66
C LYS A 238 -39.68 -11.27 15.20
N TYR A 239 -40.67 -11.40 16.09
CA TYR A 239 -42.08 -11.31 15.70
C TYR A 239 -42.53 -9.87 15.41
N PRO A 240 -42.21 -8.86 16.24
CA PRO A 240 -42.53 -7.48 15.93
C PRO A 240 -41.86 -6.98 14.63
N GLY A 241 -40.63 -7.43 14.36
CA GLY A 241 -39.95 -7.15 13.10
C GLY A 241 -40.69 -7.72 11.89
N ILE A 242 -41.19 -8.95 11.97
CA ILE A 242 -41.98 -9.59 10.90
C ILE A 242 -43.32 -8.86 10.68
N ILE A 243 -44.03 -8.51 11.76
CA ILE A 243 -45.34 -7.83 11.70
C ILE A 243 -45.20 -6.46 11.02
N LEU A 244 -44.23 -5.65 11.45
CA LEU A 244 -44.01 -4.32 10.87
C LEU A 244 -43.62 -4.37 9.39
N THR A 245 -42.85 -5.38 9.00
CA THR A 245 -42.48 -5.61 7.58
C THR A 245 -43.71 -5.96 6.74
N ARG A 246 -44.60 -6.82 7.25
CA ARG A 246 -45.84 -7.19 6.55
C ARG A 246 -46.80 -6.02 6.38
N LEU A 247 -46.82 -5.10 7.33
CA LEU A 247 -47.65 -3.90 7.31
C LEU A 247 -47.02 -2.73 6.51
N LYS A 248 -45.82 -2.90 5.93
CA LYS A 248 -45.04 -1.84 5.27
C LYS A 248 -44.77 -0.61 6.16
N LEU A 249 -44.90 -0.76 7.48
CA LEU A 249 -44.59 0.27 8.48
C LEU A 249 -43.08 0.35 8.75
N ARG A 250 -42.35 -0.66 8.28
CA ARG A 250 -40.91 -0.78 8.39
C ARG A 250 -40.38 -1.74 7.31
#